data_AF-A0A073IXH2-F1
#
_entry.id   AF-A0A073IXH2-F1
#
_cell.length_a   1.000
_cell.length_b   1.000
_cell.length_c   1.000
_cell.angle_alpha   90.00
_cell.angle_beta   90.00
_cell.angle_gamma   90.00
#
_symmetry.space_group_name_H-M   'P 1'
#
loop_
_entity.id
_entity.type
_entity.pdbx_description
1 polymer ?
#
loop_
_entity_poly.entity_id
_entity_poly.type
_entity_poly.pdbx_seq_one_letter_code
_entity_poly.pdbx_strand_id
1 'polypeptide(L)'
;MKAMQAMNASVRNGVFFPAFFLTPVALALTAILAMRGGFARASGLFGLSAVIYLLFGLFLTMAINVPMNEALATVEVLQTVEDAQQIWNDYSPRWQFWNITRTIASGLSFVVALAGVLSLNSQRKGA
;
A
#
# COMPACT_ATOMS: atom_id res chain seq x y z
N MET A 1 -6.36 22.23 -4.68
CA MET A 1 -7.02 21.02 -5.24
C MET A 1 -6.41 20.52 -6.55
N LYS A 2 -6.20 21.36 -7.58
CA LYS A 2 -5.61 20.93 -8.88
C LYS A 2 -4.32 20.10 -8.75
N ALA A 3 -3.40 20.49 -7.85
CA ALA A 3 -2.17 19.73 -7.60
C ALA A 3 -2.44 18.29 -7.11
N MET A 4 -3.44 18.11 -6.23
CA MET A 4 -3.83 16.80 -5.73
C MET A 4 -4.45 15.93 -6.83
N GLN A 5 -5.32 16.51 -7.67
CA GLN A 5 -5.92 15.81 -8.81
C GLN A 5 -4.85 15.38 -9.82
N ALA A 6 -3.90 16.27 -10.15
CA ALA A 6 -2.79 15.96 -11.04
C ALA A 6 -1.89 14.85 -10.48
N MET A 7 -1.59 14.87 -9.18
CA MET A 7 -0.84 13.81 -8.51
C MET A 7 -1.60 12.47 -8.55
N ASN A 8 -2.90 12.46 -8.26
CA ASN A 8 -3.70 11.24 -8.31
C ASN A 8 -3.76 10.64 -9.72
N ALA A 9 -3.80 11.49 -10.75
CA ALA A 9 -3.76 11.05 -12.14
C ALA A 9 -2.41 10.45 -12.53
N SER A 10 -1.28 11.04 -12.08
CA SER A 10 0.06 10.55 -12.43
C SER A 10 0.40 9.18 -11.81
N VAL A 11 -0.20 8.85 -10.67
CA VAL A 11 -0.04 7.54 -10.02
C VAL A 11 -0.70 6.40 -10.82
N ARG A 12 -1.69 6.69 -11.67
CA ARG A 12 -2.33 5.72 -12.56
C ARG A 12 -1.48 5.46 -13.81
N ASN A 13 -0.29 4.89 -13.61
CA ASN A 13 0.66 4.59 -14.69
C ASN A 13 1.06 3.10 -14.72
N GLY A 14 1.60 2.66 -15.87
CA GLY A 14 1.94 1.26 -16.13
C GLY A 14 3.05 0.68 -15.26
N VAL A 15 3.82 1.50 -14.54
CA VAL A 15 4.88 1.05 -13.62
C VAL A 15 4.36 0.93 -12.20
N PHE A 16 3.53 1.88 -11.76
CA PHE A 16 2.93 1.85 -10.43
C PHE A 16 1.99 0.67 -10.26
N PHE A 17 1.23 0.33 -11.30
CA PHE A 17 0.28 -0.77 -11.26
C PHE A 17 0.91 -2.12 -10.83
N PRO A 18 1.92 -2.67 -11.52
CA PRO A 18 2.51 -3.95 -11.12
C PRO A 18 3.16 -3.86 -9.73
N ALA A 19 3.88 -2.77 -9.42
CA ALA A 19 4.51 -2.61 -8.12
C ALA A 19 3.48 -2.62 -6.96
N PHE A 20 2.32 -1.98 -7.15
CA PHE A 20 1.32 -1.88 -6.10
C PHE A 20 0.44 -3.13 -6.01
N PHE A 21 -0.07 -3.64 -7.13
CA PHE A 21 -1.04 -4.73 -7.14
C PHE A 21 -0.41 -6.13 -7.06
N LEU A 22 0.82 -6.30 -7.56
CA LEU A 22 1.49 -7.63 -7.57
C LEU A 22 2.35 -7.87 -6.34
N THR A 23 2.62 -6.88 -5.49
CA THR A 23 3.36 -7.06 -4.24
C THR A 23 2.78 -8.17 -3.33
N PRO A 24 1.47 -8.21 -3.00
CA PRO A 24 0.94 -9.28 -2.15
C PRO A 24 1.00 -10.65 -2.85
N VAL A 25 0.89 -10.70 -4.18
CA VAL A 25 1.06 -11.93 -4.97
C VAL A 25 2.49 -12.43 -4.88
N ALA A 26 3.47 -11.55 -5.05
CA ALA A 26 4.89 -11.88 -4.94
C ALA A 26 5.24 -12.37 -3.52
N LEU A 27 4.73 -11.73 -2.47
CA LEU A 27 4.93 -12.14 -1.09
C LEU A 27 4.30 -13.52 -0.81
N ALA A 28 3.08 -13.77 -1.30
CA ALA A 28 2.42 -15.06 -1.16
C ALA A 28 3.16 -16.18 -1.90
N LEU A 29 3.60 -15.94 -3.13
CA LEU A 29 4.42 -16.89 -3.89
C LEU A 29 5.74 -17.19 -3.16
N THR A 30 6.39 -16.16 -2.62
CA THR A 30 7.63 -16.32 -1.84
C THR A 30 7.39 -17.16 -0.59
N ALA A 31 6.26 -16.96 0.10
CA ALA A 31 5.88 -17.78 1.25
C ALA A 31 5.71 -19.26 0.86
N ILE A 32 4.99 -19.54 -0.23
CA ILE A 32 4.79 -20.91 -0.75
C ILE A 32 6.13 -21.57 -1.11
N LEU A 33 7.01 -20.85 -1.80
CA LEU A 33 8.33 -21.37 -2.18
C LEU A 33 9.21 -21.63 -0.93
N ALA A 34 9.21 -20.72 0.04
CA ALA A 34 9.92 -20.91 1.30
C ALA A 34 9.40 -22.13 2.07
N MET A 35 8.09 -22.35 2.10
CA MET A 35 7.47 -23.54 2.70
C MET A 35 7.94 -24.83 2.02
N ARG A 36 7.94 -24.87 0.68
CA ARG A 36 8.42 -26.03 -0.09
C ARG A 36 9.91 -26.29 0.09
N GLY A 37 10.70 -25.25 0.37
CA GLY A 37 12.12 -25.35 0.70
C GLY A 37 12.44 -25.70 2.15
N GLY A 38 11.43 -25.97 2.99
CA GLY A 38 11.64 -26.28 4.42
C GLY A 38 11.92 -25.07 5.31
N PHE A 39 11.79 -23.85 4.80
CA PHE A 39 12.04 -22.61 5.53
C PHE A 39 10.80 -22.10 6.26
N ALA A 40 10.30 -22.87 7.25
CA ALA A 40 9.04 -22.61 7.94
C ALA A 40 8.92 -21.17 8.51
N ARG A 41 9.99 -20.65 9.13
CA ARG A 41 9.97 -19.29 9.71
C ARG A 41 9.94 -18.21 8.63
N ALA A 42 10.67 -18.41 7.52
CA ALA A 42 10.67 -17.45 6.42
C ALA A 42 9.29 -17.44 5.74
N SER A 43 8.70 -18.61 5.52
CA SER A 43 7.34 -18.76 4.99
C SER A 43 6.31 -17.99 5.82
N GLY A 44 6.32 -18.17 7.15
CA GLY A 44 5.40 -17.46 8.04
C GLY A 44 5.55 -15.94 7.97
N LEU A 45 6.79 -15.44 7.89
CA LEU A 45 7.06 -14.00 7.77
C LEU A 45 6.61 -13.43 6.43
N PHE A 46 6.88 -14.10 5.31
CA PHE A 46 6.38 -13.67 4.00
C PHE A 46 4.85 -13.71 3.93
N GLY A 47 4.21 -14.73 4.50
CA GLY A 47 2.75 -14.82 4.60
C GLY A 47 2.15 -13.67 5.42
N LEU A 48 2.73 -13.36 6.58
CA LEU A 48 2.30 -12.23 7.40
C LEU A 48 2.48 -10.89 6.67
N SER A 49 3.61 -10.69 6.01
CA SER A 49 3.87 -9.51 5.18
C SER A 49 2.81 -9.37 4.07
N ALA A 50 2.48 -10.47 3.38
CA ALA A 50 1.45 -10.48 2.34
C ALA A 50 0.09 -10.03 2.89
N VAL A 51 -0.32 -10.53 4.07
CA VAL A 51 -1.59 -10.17 4.71
C VAL A 51 -1.62 -8.70 5.11
N ILE A 52 -0.56 -8.19 5.74
CA ILE A 52 -0.47 -6.78 6.15
C ILE A 52 -0.61 -5.87 4.92
N TYR A 53 0.16 -6.15 3.85
CA TYR A 53 0.09 -5.35 2.63
C TYR A 53 -1.27 -5.45 1.96
N LEU A 54 -1.83 -6.67 1.86
CA LEU A 54 -3.11 -6.89 1.21
C LEU A 54 -4.23 -6.09 1.87
N LEU A 55 -4.31 -6.12 3.21
CA LEU A 55 -5.38 -5.47 3.96
C LEU A 55 -5.20 -3.95 4.05
N PHE A 56 -4.02 -3.50 4.46
CA PHE A 56 -3.80 -2.10 4.82
C PHE A 56 -3.05 -1.30 3.73
N GLY A 57 -2.34 -1.97 2.85
CA GLY A 57 -1.75 -1.38 1.65
C GLY A 57 -2.79 -1.29 0.54
N LEU A 58 -3.21 -2.45 0.03
CA LEU A 58 -4.03 -2.56 -1.17
C LEU A 58 -5.52 -2.33 -0.91
N PHE A 59 -6.15 -3.15 -0.06
CA PHE A 59 -7.59 -3.09 0.17
C PHE A 59 -8.03 -1.74 0.73
N LEU A 60 -7.33 -1.21 1.74
CA LEU A 60 -7.56 0.13 2.28
C LEU A 60 -7.49 1.21 1.18
N THR A 61 -6.49 1.14 0.29
CA THR A 61 -6.36 2.09 -0.82
C THR A 61 -7.58 2.02 -1.74
N MET A 62 -7.96 0.81 -2.15
CA MET A 62 -9.07 0.59 -3.08
C MET A 62 -10.43 0.96 -2.47
N ALA A 63 -10.62 0.71 -1.18
CA ALA A 63 -11.88 0.95 -0.50
C ALA A 63 -12.07 2.40 -0.02
N ILE A 64 -10.96 3.13 0.24
CA ILE A 64 -11.02 4.46 0.86
C ILE A 64 -10.35 5.53 -0.01
N ASN A 65 -9.05 5.43 -0.24
CA ASN A 65 -8.31 6.49 -0.94
C ASN A 65 -8.75 6.65 -2.41
N VAL A 66 -9.03 5.54 -3.12
CA VAL A 66 -9.47 5.58 -4.52
C VAL A 66 -10.83 6.28 -4.65
N PRO A 67 -11.90 5.87 -3.93
CA PRO A 67 -13.18 6.58 -3.97
C PRO A 67 -13.08 8.06 -3.59
N MET A 68 -12.28 8.38 -2.56
CA MET A 68 -12.05 9.78 -2.17
C MET A 68 -11.38 10.58 -3.29
N ASN A 69 -10.37 10.01 -3.94
CA ASN A 69 -9.65 10.64 -5.05
C ASN A 69 -10.57 10.85 -6.27
N GLU A 70 -11.46 9.90 -6.55
CA GLU A 70 -12.42 9.98 -7.66
C GLU A 70 -13.51 11.02 -7.39
N ALA A 71 -14.03 11.09 -6.16
CA ALA A 71 -14.95 12.15 -5.75
C ALA A 71 -14.30 13.54 -5.85
N LEU A 72 -13.02 13.68 -5.48
CA LEU A 72 -12.31 14.95 -5.65
C LEU A 72 -12.09 15.29 -7.14
N ALA A 73 -11.98 14.29 -8.02
CA ALA A 73 -11.76 14.51 -9.46
C ALA A 73 -13.00 15.07 -10.17
N THR A 74 -14.21 14.86 -9.63
CA THR A 74 -15.46 15.42 -10.19
C THR A 74 -15.74 16.85 -9.72
N VAL A 75 -14.99 17.37 -8.74
CA VAL A 75 -15.13 18.75 -8.28
C VAL A 75 -14.60 19.69 -9.35
N GLU A 76 -15.49 20.48 -9.94
CA GLU A 76 -15.14 21.51 -10.93
C GLU A 76 -14.20 22.57 -10.33
N VAL A 77 -13.52 23.30 -11.22
CA VAL A 77 -12.67 24.41 -10.82
C VAL A 77 -13.56 25.52 -10.25
N LEU A 78 -13.62 25.59 -8.92
CA LEU A 78 -14.40 26.60 -8.20
C LEU A 78 -13.92 28.00 -8.57
N GLN A 79 -14.88 28.92 -8.68
CA GLN A 79 -14.61 30.30 -9.10
C GLN A 79 -14.03 31.17 -7.98
N THR A 80 -14.18 30.74 -6.71
CA THR A 80 -13.68 31.46 -5.54
C THR A 80 -12.65 30.62 -4.77
N VAL A 81 -11.78 31.30 -4.03
CA VAL A 81 -10.76 30.65 -3.18
C VAL A 81 -11.41 30.09 -1.92
N GLU A 82 -12.45 30.75 -1.42
CA GLU A 82 -13.19 30.40 -0.21
C GLU A 82 -13.87 29.03 -0.36
N ASP A 83 -14.58 28.79 -1.46
CA ASP A 83 -15.24 27.50 -1.72
C ASP A 83 -14.20 26.37 -1.83
N ALA A 84 -13.05 26.67 -2.45
CA ALA A 84 -11.94 25.73 -2.59
C ALA A 84 -11.29 25.35 -1.27
N GLN A 85 -11.21 26.31 -0.35
CA GLN A 85 -10.66 26.10 0.99
C GLN A 85 -11.57 25.20 1.82
N GLN A 86 -12.89 25.38 1.73
CA GLN A 86 -13.84 24.55 2.48
C GLN A 86 -13.75 23.08 2.07
N ILE A 87 -13.81 22.78 0.76
CA ILE A 87 -13.69 21.40 0.27
C ILE A 87 -12.35 20.79 0.67
N TRP A 88 -11.27 21.57 0.60
CA TRP A 88 -9.95 21.09 1.01
C TRP A 88 -9.88 20.75 2.50
N ASN A 89 -10.49 21.57 3.36
CA ASN A 89 -10.53 21.36 4.80
C ASN A 89 -11.30 20.08 5.17
N ASP A 90 -12.35 19.73 4.43
CA ASP A 90 -13.11 18.50 4.65
C ASP A 90 -12.39 17.26 4.10
N TYR A 91 -11.71 17.41 2.96
CA TYR A 91 -11.02 16.32 2.27
C TYR A 91 -9.68 15.95 2.91
N SER A 92 -8.82 16.95 3.17
CA SER A 92 -7.40 16.76 3.44
C SER A 92 -7.11 15.98 4.74
N PRO A 93 -7.72 16.30 5.89
CA PRO A 93 -7.43 15.60 7.14
C PRO A 93 -7.76 14.11 7.06
N ARG A 94 -8.95 13.78 6.52
CA ARG A 94 -9.37 12.38 6.34
C ARG A 94 -8.47 11.65 5.36
N TRP A 95 -8.12 12.29 4.23
CA TRP A 95 -7.25 11.67 3.25
C TRP A 95 -5.84 11.40 3.82
N GLN A 96 -5.28 12.38 4.53
CA GLN A 96 -3.97 12.25 5.17
C GLN A 96 -3.93 11.13 6.20
N PHE A 97 -4.96 11.02 7.05
CA PHE A 97 -5.06 9.93 8.02
C PHE A 97 -4.91 8.57 7.34
N TRP A 98 -5.74 8.28 6.34
CA TRP A 98 -5.70 7.00 5.62
C TRP A 98 -4.41 6.79 4.83
N ASN A 99 -3.86 7.86 4.25
CA ASN A 99 -2.58 7.78 3.55
C ASN A 99 -1.41 7.48 4.50
N ILE A 100 -1.39 8.06 5.70
CA ILE A 100 -0.39 7.77 6.73
C ILE A 100 -0.53 6.35 7.25
N THR A 101 -1.77 5.88 7.52
CA THR A 101 -2.03 4.48 7.89
C THR A 101 -1.45 3.51 6.86
N ARG A 102 -1.67 3.78 5.58
CA ARG A 102 -1.11 3.00 4.48
C ARG A 102 0.41 3.01 4.45
N THR A 103 1.04 4.17 4.66
CA THR A 103 2.50 4.30 4.71
C THR A 103 3.09 3.46 5.84
N ILE A 104 2.52 3.56 7.04
CA ILE A 104 2.94 2.78 8.21
C ILE A 104 2.79 1.29 7.91
N ALA A 105 1.63 0.85 7.42
CA ALA A 105 1.37 -0.55 7.14
C ALA A 105 2.31 -1.12 6.04
N SER A 106 2.57 -0.34 4.99
CA SER A 106 3.52 -0.72 3.94
C SER A 106 4.95 -0.83 4.49
N GLY A 107 5.34 0.10 5.38
CA GLY A 107 6.62 0.04 6.09
C GLY A 107 6.75 -1.19 6.99
N LEU A 108 5.71 -1.52 7.76
CA LEU A 108 5.65 -2.75 8.56
C LEU A 108 5.74 -4.00 7.67
N SER A 109 4.98 -4.04 6.58
CA SER A 109 5.04 -5.13 5.60
C SER A 109 6.47 -5.34 5.09
N PHE A 110 7.17 -4.24 4.76
CA PHE A 110 8.56 -4.28 4.31
C PHE A 110 9.50 -4.84 5.38
N VAL A 111 9.40 -4.36 6.63
CA VAL A 111 10.24 -4.86 7.74
C VAL A 111 9.99 -6.34 8.00
N VAL A 112 8.73 -6.80 7.94
CA VAL A 112 8.40 -8.21 8.12
C VAL A 112 8.96 -9.06 6.97
N ALA A 113 8.86 -8.60 5.72
CA ALA A 113 9.47 -9.29 4.58
C ALA A 113 11.00 -9.36 4.71
N LEU A 114 11.63 -8.27 5.15
CA LEU A 114 13.08 -8.22 5.39
C LEU A 114 13.49 -9.21 6.49
N ALA A 115 12.73 -9.30 7.58
CA ALA A 115 12.95 -10.33 8.60
C ALA A 115 12.82 -11.74 8.02
N GLY A 116 11.88 -11.96 7.10
CA GLY A 116 11.73 -13.20 6.33
C GLY A 116 13.01 -13.56 5.58
N VAL A 117 13.57 -12.60 4.83
CA VAL A 117 14.83 -12.77 4.11
C VAL A 117 15.99 -13.10 5.06
N LEU A 118 16.15 -12.34 6.15
CA LEU A 118 17.23 -12.58 7.12
C LEU A 118 17.11 -13.95 7.80
N SER A 119 15.90 -14.45 7.99
CA SER A 119 15.66 -15.76 8.61
C SER A 119 16.06 -16.95 7.74
N LEU A 120 16.22 -16.76 6.41
CA LEU A 120 16.68 -17.82 5.50
C LEU A 120 18.10 -18.29 5.84
N ASN A 121 18.99 -17.34 6.17
CA ASN A 121 20.38 -17.64 6.55
C ASN A 121 20.48 -18.43 7.85
N SER A 122 19.61 -18.14 8.83
CA SER A 122 19.58 -18.85 10.11
C SER A 122 19.09 -20.29 9.94
N GLN A 123 18.10 -20.51 9.08
CA GLN A 123 17.52 -21.84 8.86
C GLN A 123 18.45 -22.73 8.04
N ARG A 124 19.21 -22.16 7.10
CA ARG A 124 20.23 -22.89 6.33
C ARG A 124 21.39 -23.43 7.20
N LYS A 125 21.68 -22.80 8.35
CA LYS A 125 22.72 -23.26 9.27
C LYS A 125 22.26 -24.37 10.23
N GLY A 126 20.94 -24.57 10.36
CA GLY A 126 20.35 -25.57 11.25
C GLY A 126 19.84 -26.83 10.55
N ALA A 127 19.98 -26.91 9.23
CA ALA A 127 19.71 -28.08 8.39
C ALA A 127 21.04 -28.71 7.96
#